data_AF-A0A674DPV4-F1
#
_entry.id   AF-A0A674DPV4-F1
#
_cell.length_a   1.000
_cell.length_b   1.000
_cell.length_c   1.000
_cell.angle_alpha   90.00
_cell.angle_beta   90.00
_cell.angle_gamma   90.00
#
_symmetry.space_group_name_H-M   'P 1'
#
loop_
_entity.id
_entity.type
_entity.pdbx_description
1 polymer ?
#
loop_
_entity_poly.entity_id
_entity_poly.type
_entity_poly.pdbx_seq_one_letter_code
_entity_poly.pdbx_strand_id
1 'polypeptide(L)'
;MLSINQLLWLFCSLAFILLSQCTYAKYLKSSCNTCKQIADNFSKGLDRTKKQNFGGGNTAWEERALSKYETSEIRLVEILENLCDSSSFDCNHMVEEHEDHFETWWFKRQNKHPDLYKWFCIDTIKVCCSTGTFGPDCNACVAGSERPCHGNGVCDGDGTRGGNGRCNCDHGYKGEFCLDCMDGYFNEIRNDTFSQCTECHTSCKTCSGLTNEDCEKCKTGWGEDDEGTCLDVNECLNDPPLCKEDQYCLNTAGSFSCKGCDKVCSGCTEAGPDKCQSCAPGYQDTEGTCTDVNECEQTDAVCTAENQECVNNKGSYVCICASRYEELEGVCVKIPESG
;
A
#
# COMPACT_ATOMS: atom_id res chain seq x y z
N MET A 1 8.86 -18.20 -52.85
CA MET A 1 9.24 -18.42 -51.44
C MET A 1 10.36 -17.45 -51.12
N LEU A 2 10.20 -16.60 -50.10
CA LEU A 2 11.28 -15.71 -49.63
C LEU A 2 12.40 -16.57 -49.05
N SER A 3 13.66 -16.18 -49.30
CA SER A 3 14.82 -16.84 -48.67
C SER A 3 14.82 -16.60 -47.16
N ILE A 4 15.36 -17.54 -46.38
CA ILE A 4 15.53 -17.42 -44.91
C ILE A 4 16.24 -16.10 -44.55
N ASN A 5 17.24 -15.68 -45.34
CA ASN A 5 17.92 -14.39 -45.15
C ASN A 5 17.02 -13.18 -45.41
N GLN A 6 16.08 -13.26 -46.36
CA GLN A 6 15.12 -12.17 -46.62
C GLN A 6 14.08 -12.07 -45.51
N LEU A 7 13.64 -13.20 -44.96
CA LEU A 7 12.78 -13.25 -43.78
C LEU A 7 13.48 -12.63 -42.56
N LEU A 8 14.73 -13.03 -42.28
CA LEU A 8 15.54 -12.45 -41.19
C LEU A 8 15.75 -10.95 -41.34
N TRP A 9 16.00 -10.46 -42.55
CA TRP A 9 16.17 -9.02 -42.81
C TRP A 9 14.87 -8.25 -42.61
N LEU A 10 13.73 -8.80 -43.07
CA LEU A 10 12.40 -8.22 -42.84
C LEU A 10 12.04 -8.20 -41.35
N PHE A 11 12.29 -9.29 -40.61
CA PHE A 11 12.08 -9.34 -39.17
C PHE A 11 12.97 -8.35 -38.42
N CYS A 12 14.24 -8.23 -38.80
CA CYS A 12 15.16 -7.26 -38.18
C CYS A 12 14.73 -5.82 -38.47
N SER A 13 14.33 -5.52 -39.71
CA SER A 13 13.85 -4.19 -40.11
C SER A 13 12.55 -3.81 -39.38
N LEU A 14 11.60 -4.74 -39.29
CA LEU A 14 10.36 -4.56 -38.51
C LEU A 14 10.64 -4.37 -37.02
N ALA A 15 11.58 -5.12 -36.44
CA ALA A 15 11.98 -4.96 -35.05
C ALA A 15 12.63 -3.60 -34.78
N PHE A 16 13.50 -3.11 -35.67
CA PHE A 16 14.09 -1.77 -35.58
C PHE A 16 13.04 -0.65 -35.67
N ILE A 17 12.07 -0.78 -36.59
CA ILE A 17 10.98 0.19 -36.72
C ILE A 17 10.12 0.21 -35.44
N LEU A 18 9.77 -0.97 -34.91
CA LEU A 18 8.99 -1.08 -33.67
C LEU A 18 9.73 -0.50 -32.45
N LEU A 19 11.05 -0.72 -32.33
CA LEU A 19 11.87 -0.14 -31.27
C LEU A 19 11.95 1.39 -31.37
N SER A 20 12.09 1.92 -32.59
CA SER A 20 12.09 3.37 -32.85
C SER A 20 10.74 4.01 -32.49
N GLN A 21 9.62 3.39 -32.85
CA GLN A 21 8.28 3.88 -32.49
C GLN A 21 8.04 3.83 -30.98
N CYS A 22 8.50 2.78 -30.30
CA CYS A 22 8.34 2.63 -28.85
C CYS A 22 9.19 3.65 -28.06
N THR A 23 10.40 3.95 -28.52
CA THR A 23 11.26 5.00 -27.93
C THR A 23 10.68 6.39 -28.13
N TYR A 24 10.15 6.69 -29.32
CA TYR A 24 9.49 7.95 -29.62
C TYR A 24 8.20 8.16 -28.79
N ALA A 25 7.39 7.13 -28.60
CA ALA A 25 6.19 7.21 -27.77
C ALA A 25 6.51 7.47 -26.28
N LYS A 26 7.58 6.87 -25.75
CA LYS A 26 8.07 7.13 -24.39
C LYS A 26 8.56 8.56 -24.23
N TYR A 27 9.30 9.06 -25.23
CA TYR A 27 9.75 10.46 -25.26
C TYR A 27 8.57 11.42 -25.22
N LEU A 28 7.57 11.26 -26.10
CA LEU A 28 6.38 12.12 -26.12
C LEU A 28 5.56 12.08 -24.82
N LYS A 29 5.42 10.90 -24.20
CA LYS A 29 4.77 10.78 -22.88
C LYS A 29 5.53 11.58 -21.81
N SER A 30 6.85 11.54 -21.82
CA SER A 30 7.70 12.32 -20.92
C SER A 30 7.59 13.83 -21.19
N SER A 31 7.70 14.26 -22.44
CA SER A 31 7.58 15.66 -22.84
C SER A 31 6.21 16.24 -22.48
N CYS A 32 5.12 15.48 -22.60
CA CYS A 32 3.81 15.93 -22.15
C CYS A 32 3.76 16.18 -20.63
N ASN A 33 4.31 15.27 -19.83
CA ASN A 33 4.37 15.44 -18.38
C ASN A 33 5.15 16.70 -18.00
N THR A 34 6.30 16.93 -18.65
CA THR A 34 7.09 18.16 -18.48
C THR A 34 6.30 19.40 -18.85
N CYS A 35 5.61 19.40 -20.01
CA CYS A 35 4.81 20.55 -20.44
C CYS A 35 3.64 20.84 -19.49
N LYS A 36 2.97 19.79 -19.00
CA LYS A 36 1.91 19.91 -18.00
C LYS A 36 2.43 20.53 -16.70
N GLN A 37 3.58 20.07 -16.21
CA GLN A 37 4.24 20.65 -15.04
C GLN A 37 4.57 22.14 -15.25
N ILE A 38 5.11 22.49 -16.41
CA ILE A 38 5.41 23.88 -16.78
C ILE A 38 4.15 24.75 -16.76
N ALA A 39 3.06 24.30 -17.40
CA ALA A 39 1.80 25.05 -17.45
C ALA A 39 1.16 25.21 -16.05
N ASP A 40 1.22 24.17 -15.21
CA ASP A 40 0.75 24.21 -13.84
C ASP A 40 1.58 25.19 -12.99
N ASN A 41 2.91 25.15 -13.11
CA ASN A 41 3.81 26.06 -12.41
C ASN A 41 3.65 27.51 -12.89
N PHE A 42 3.40 27.71 -14.18
CA PHE A 42 3.11 29.03 -14.73
C PHE A 42 1.82 29.61 -14.14
N SER A 43 0.77 28.79 -14.05
CA SER A 43 -0.50 29.18 -13.41
C SER A 43 -0.30 29.55 -11.93
N LYS A 44 0.49 28.78 -11.18
CA LYS A 44 0.89 29.14 -9.81
C LYS A 44 1.71 30.43 -9.76
N GLY A 45 2.59 30.66 -10.73
CA GLY A 45 3.37 31.88 -10.88
C GLY A 45 2.50 33.12 -11.12
N LEU A 46 1.47 33.00 -11.96
CA LEU A 46 0.46 34.05 -12.16
C LEU A 46 -0.20 34.44 -10.84
N ASP A 47 -0.62 33.45 -10.04
CA ASP A 47 -1.26 33.70 -8.75
C ASP A 47 -0.30 34.31 -7.72
N ARG A 48 0.93 33.81 -7.64
CA ARG A 48 1.97 34.31 -6.73
C ARG A 48 2.31 35.78 -7.00
N THR A 49 2.42 36.15 -8.27
CA THR A 49 2.83 37.50 -8.70
C THR A 49 1.68 38.50 -8.78
N LYS A 50 0.42 38.06 -8.62
CA LYS A 50 -0.79 38.88 -8.78
C LYS A 50 -0.83 40.15 -7.91
N LYS A 51 -0.20 40.13 -6.74
CA LYS A 51 -0.19 41.25 -5.78
C LYS A 51 1.14 42.01 -5.73
N GLN A 52 2.08 41.67 -6.62
CA GLN A 52 3.38 42.33 -6.68
C GLN A 52 3.34 43.59 -7.55
N ASN A 53 4.36 44.42 -7.39
CA ASN A 53 4.60 45.67 -8.10
C ASN A 53 6.08 45.68 -8.55
N PHE A 54 6.53 46.72 -9.28
CA PHE A 54 7.92 46.87 -9.74
C PHE A 54 8.98 47.05 -8.63
N GLY A 55 8.65 46.78 -7.36
CA GLY A 55 9.58 46.85 -6.23
C GLY A 55 9.98 48.27 -5.82
N GLY A 56 9.40 49.32 -6.42
CA GLY A 56 9.67 50.73 -6.13
C GLY A 56 8.55 51.40 -5.33
N GLY A 57 8.90 52.11 -4.25
CA GLY A 57 7.95 52.65 -3.28
C GLY A 57 7.06 53.82 -3.71
N ASN A 58 6.77 54.02 -5.00
CA ASN A 58 5.89 55.10 -5.49
C ASN A 58 5.01 54.67 -6.68
N THR A 59 3.91 53.97 -6.39
CA THR A 59 2.93 53.45 -7.36
C THR A 59 2.40 54.50 -8.36
N ALA A 60 2.25 55.77 -7.94
CA ALA A 60 1.71 56.84 -8.79
C ALA A 60 2.68 57.40 -9.86
N TRP A 61 3.98 57.20 -9.69
CA TRP A 61 4.98 57.50 -10.73
C TRP A 61 5.11 56.31 -11.69
N GLU A 62 5.09 55.09 -11.14
CA GLU A 62 5.15 53.84 -11.91
C GLU A 62 3.97 53.71 -12.89
N GLU A 63 2.74 54.03 -12.46
CA GLU A 63 1.54 53.99 -13.32
C GLU A 63 1.55 55.02 -14.47
N ARG A 64 2.34 56.10 -14.37
CA ARG A 64 2.42 57.14 -15.42
C ARG A 64 3.61 56.96 -16.37
N ALA A 65 4.68 56.29 -15.92
CA ALA A 65 5.92 56.14 -16.67
C ALA A 65 6.10 54.74 -17.27
N LEU A 66 5.42 53.71 -16.74
CA LEU A 66 5.57 52.31 -17.15
C LEU A 66 4.21 51.65 -17.43
N SER A 67 4.23 50.58 -18.23
CA SER A 67 3.08 49.67 -18.36
C SER A 67 2.75 49.02 -17.01
N LYS A 68 1.50 48.61 -16.78
CA LYS A 68 1.09 47.91 -15.56
C LYS A 68 1.97 46.68 -15.32
N TYR A 69 2.45 46.50 -14.09
CA TYR A 69 3.26 45.33 -13.69
C TYR A 69 2.56 44.01 -14.08
N GLU A 70 1.25 43.94 -13.89
CA GLU A 70 0.39 42.81 -14.24
C GLU A 70 0.60 42.30 -15.68
N THR A 71 0.84 43.18 -16.65
CA THR A 71 1.01 42.83 -18.07
C THR A 71 2.43 43.09 -18.56
N SER A 72 3.38 43.31 -17.66
CA SER A 72 4.76 43.67 -17.99
C SER A 72 5.61 42.46 -18.36
N GLU A 73 6.67 42.69 -19.12
CA GLU A 73 7.71 41.69 -19.43
C GLU A 73 8.45 41.24 -18.17
N ILE A 74 8.69 42.15 -17.22
CA ILE A 74 9.35 41.85 -15.95
C ILE A 74 8.59 40.77 -15.18
N ARG A 75 7.25 40.88 -15.10
CA ARG A 75 6.41 39.86 -14.46
C ARG A 75 6.49 38.52 -15.18
N LEU A 76 6.55 38.53 -16.52
CA LEU A 76 6.72 37.30 -17.30
C LEU A 76 8.05 36.62 -16.97
N VAL A 77 9.17 37.36 -16.98
CA VAL A 77 10.50 36.82 -16.66
C VAL A 77 10.54 36.26 -15.24
N GLU A 78 10.00 36.96 -14.24
CA GLU A 78 9.92 36.46 -12.85
C GLU A 78 9.14 35.13 -12.76
N ILE A 79 8.09 34.96 -13.57
CA ILE A 79 7.36 33.69 -13.65
C ILE A 79 8.23 32.62 -14.31
N LEU A 80 8.82 32.91 -15.48
CA LEU A 80 9.64 31.98 -16.26
C LEU A 80 10.83 31.42 -15.46
N GLU A 81 11.56 32.27 -14.76
CA GLU A 81 12.73 31.90 -13.94
C GLU A 81 12.39 30.90 -12.80
N ASN A 82 11.12 30.83 -12.40
CA ASN A 82 10.65 30.00 -11.29
C ASN A 82 9.77 28.82 -11.74
N LEU A 83 9.73 28.52 -13.05
CA LEU A 83 8.93 27.40 -13.57
C LEU A 83 9.57 26.03 -13.28
N CYS A 84 10.90 25.99 -13.30
CA CYS A 84 11.67 24.76 -13.25
C CYS A 84 12.69 24.81 -12.11
N ASP A 85 12.87 23.70 -11.41
CA ASP A 85 14.03 23.54 -10.54
C ASP A 85 15.31 23.48 -11.38
N SER A 86 16.40 24.05 -10.87
CA SER A 86 17.72 24.05 -11.55
C SER A 86 18.25 22.65 -11.89
N SER A 87 17.80 21.62 -11.16
CA SER A 87 18.15 20.21 -11.43
C SER A 87 17.30 19.55 -12.52
N SER A 88 16.20 20.18 -12.96
CA SER A 88 15.25 19.59 -13.91
C SER A 88 15.65 19.90 -15.36
N PHE A 89 16.56 19.10 -15.92
CA PHE A 89 17.10 19.33 -17.27
C PHE A 89 16.00 19.44 -18.34
N ASP A 90 15.07 18.48 -18.41
CA ASP A 90 14.02 18.46 -19.43
C ASP A 90 13.07 19.67 -19.33
N CYS A 91 12.80 20.13 -18.11
CA CYS A 91 11.95 21.30 -17.86
C CYS A 91 12.64 22.57 -18.34
N ASN A 92 13.89 22.80 -17.90
CA ASN A 92 14.65 23.98 -18.29
C ASN A 92 14.83 24.01 -19.81
N HIS A 93 15.21 22.88 -20.42
CA HIS A 93 15.37 22.77 -21.87
C HIS A 93 14.09 23.13 -22.64
N MET A 94 12.92 22.64 -22.21
CA MET A 94 11.65 22.94 -22.86
C MET A 94 11.23 24.41 -22.71
N VAL A 95 11.50 25.03 -21.55
CA VAL A 95 11.23 26.45 -21.35
C VAL A 95 12.12 27.29 -22.27
N GLU A 96 13.42 27.02 -22.29
CA GLU A 96 14.40 27.72 -23.13
C GLU A 96 14.09 27.58 -24.63
N GLU A 97 13.74 26.37 -25.11
CA GLU A 97 13.42 26.14 -26.52
C GLU A 97 12.15 26.90 -26.97
N HIS A 98 11.28 27.28 -26.02
CA HIS A 98 9.95 27.79 -26.32
C HIS A 98 9.63 29.15 -25.68
N GLU A 99 10.63 29.93 -25.27
CA GLU A 99 10.48 31.28 -24.72
C GLU A 99 9.60 32.19 -25.60
N ASP A 100 9.83 32.17 -26.92
CA ASP A 100 9.05 32.93 -27.91
C ASP A 100 7.54 32.62 -27.84
N HIS A 101 7.17 31.38 -27.54
CA HIS A 101 5.77 30.98 -27.40
C HIS A 101 5.16 31.55 -26.12
N PHE A 102 5.90 31.56 -25.01
CA PHE A 102 5.43 32.16 -23.76
C PHE A 102 5.24 33.66 -23.90
N GLU A 103 6.18 34.38 -24.52
CA GLU A 103 6.02 35.80 -24.83
C GLU A 103 4.83 36.07 -25.74
N THR A 104 4.70 35.29 -26.82
CA THR A 104 3.58 35.42 -27.75
C THR A 104 2.25 35.19 -27.05
N TRP A 105 2.19 34.21 -26.15
CA TRP A 105 1.00 33.95 -25.37
C TRP A 105 0.67 35.13 -24.47
N TRP A 106 1.65 35.55 -23.68
CA TRP A 106 1.56 36.63 -22.70
C TRP A 106 1.06 37.94 -23.30
N PHE A 107 1.68 38.39 -24.40
CA PHE A 107 1.39 39.70 -24.97
C PHE A 107 0.23 39.70 -25.98
N LYS A 108 -0.07 38.56 -26.63
CA LYS A 108 -0.97 38.54 -27.80
C LYS A 108 -2.12 37.54 -27.72
N ARG A 109 -2.06 36.51 -26.86
CA ARG A 109 -3.04 35.40 -26.92
C ARG A 109 -3.87 35.18 -25.66
N GLN A 110 -3.48 35.69 -24.49
CA GLN A 110 -4.20 35.47 -23.22
C GLN A 110 -5.73 35.65 -23.33
N ASN A 111 -6.20 36.72 -23.98
CA ASN A 111 -7.64 36.99 -24.12
C ASN A 111 -8.40 35.96 -24.98
N LYS A 112 -7.74 35.36 -25.97
CA LYS A 112 -8.34 34.36 -26.87
C LYS A 112 -8.12 32.93 -26.39
N HIS A 113 -7.03 32.71 -25.66
CA HIS A 113 -6.59 31.41 -25.18
C HIS A 113 -6.15 31.54 -23.71
N PRO A 114 -7.10 31.65 -22.77
CA PRO A 114 -6.79 31.85 -21.36
C PRO A 114 -6.13 30.62 -20.70
N ASP A 115 -6.36 29.43 -21.27
CA ASP A 115 -5.74 28.18 -20.85
C ASP A 115 -4.39 28.00 -21.57
N LEU A 116 -3.30 28.26 -20.85
CA LEU A 116 -1.94 28.10 -21.35
C LEU A 116 -1.65 26.63 -21.68
N TYR A 117 -2.09 25.67 -20.87
CA TYR A 117 -1.84 24.25 -21.13
C TYR A 117 -2.45 23.82 -22.46
N LYS A 118 -3.72 24.16 -22.70
CA LYS A 118 -4.39 23.84 -23.95
C LYS A 118 -3.69 24.50 -25.14
N TRP A 119 -3.42 25.80 -25.06
CA TRP A 119 -2.80 26.52 -26.18
C TRP A 119 -1.37 26.06 -26.45
N PHE A 120 -0.54 25.92 -25.42
CA PHE A 120 0.87 25.61 -25.57
C PHE A 120 1.08 24.11 -25.80
N CYS A 121 0.72 23.27 -24.82
CA CYS A 121 1.07 21.84 -24.81
C CYS A 121 0.29 21.01 -25.83
N ILE A 122 -0.98 21.35 -26.07
CA ILE A 122 -1.86 20.58 -26.98
C ILE A 122 -1.83 21.18 -28.40
N ASP A 123 -2.13 22.48 -28.54
CA ASP A 123 -2.35 23.08 -29.86
C ASP A 123 -1.04 23.52 -30.56
N THR A 124 -0.09 24.07 -29.79
CA THR A 124 1.13 24.71 -30.34
C THR A 124 2.26 23.70 -30.53
N ILE A 125 2.81 23.14 -29.45
CA ILE A 125 3.95 22.22 -29.52
C ILE A 125 3.51 20.75 -29.67
N LYS A 126 2.21 20.47 -29.50
CA LYS A 126 1.58 19.17 -29.76
C LYS A 126 2.29 18.01 -29.06
N VAL A 127 2.72 18.18 -27.82
CA VAL A 127 3.29 17.08 -27.01
C VAL A 127 2.21 16.35 -26.22
N CYS A 128 1.09 17.02 -25.92
CA CYS A 128 -0.04 16.48 -25.17
C CYS A 128 -1.31 16.28 -26.01
N CYS A 129 -2.27 15.61 -25.39
CA CYS A 129 -3.64 15.43 -25.83
C CYS A 129 -4.63 16.04 -24.82
N SER A 130 -5.90 16.19 -25.22
CA SER A 130 -6.98 16.54 -24.29
C SER A 130 -7.24 15.40 -23.31
N THR A 131 -7.76 15.71 -22.13
CA THR A 131 -8.21 14.69 -21.16
C THR A 131 -9.18 13.70 -21.80
N GLY A 132 -9.05 12.43 -21.44
CA GLY A 132 -9.81 11.30 -21.96
C GLY A 132 -9.35 10.81 -23.34
N THR A 133 -8.19 11.25 -23.82
CA THR A 133 -7.63 10.82 -25.10
C THR A 133 -6.16 10.43 -24.97
N PHE A 134 -5.68 9.54 -25.84
CA PHE A 134 -4.35 8.95 -25.75
C PHE A 134 -3.72 8.67 -27.12
N GLY A 135 -2.42 8.38 -27.13
CA GLY A 135 -1.70 7.94 -28.32
C GLY A 135 -1.39 9.07 -29.32
N PRO A 136 -0.68 8.75 -30.41
CA PRO A 136 -0.13 9.76 -31.33
C PRO A 136 -1.20 10.66 -31.95
N ASP A 137 -2.39 10.10 -32.21
CA ASP A 137 -3.52 10.78 -32.83
C ASP A 137 -4.55 11.32 -31.81
N CYS A 138 -4.30 11.18 -30.50
CA CYS A 138 -5.24 11.55 -29.43
C CYS A 138 -6.61 10.87 -29.60
N ASN A 139 -6.61 9.54 -29.72
CA ASN A 139 -7.84 8.74 -29.79
C ASN A 139 -8.53 8.70 -28.42
N ALA A 140 -9.86 8.57 -28.40
CA ALA A 140 -10.61 8.47 -27.14
C ALA A 140 -10.24 7.20 -26.36
N CYS A 141 -10.10 7.33 -25.05
CA CYS A 141 -9.93 6.20 -24.13
C CYS A 141 -11.13 5.25 -24.19
N VAL A 142 -10.94 4.03 -23.65
CA VAL A 142 -12.04 3.09 -23.41
C VAL A 142 -13.11 3.77 -22.54
N ALA A 143 -14.39 3.60 -22.91
CA ALA A 143 -15.56 4.31 -22.36
C ALA A 143 -15.66 5.82 -22.71
N GLY A 144 -14.86 6.29 -23.66
CA GLY A 144 -14.93 7.66 -24.17
C GLY A 144 -14.05 8.65 -23.40
N SER A 145 -14.06 9.91 -23.85
CA SER A 145 -13.18 10.96 -23.33
C SER A 145 -13.75 11.72 -22.13
N GLU A 146 -15.08 11.73 -21.96
CA GLU A 146 -15.71 12.45 -20.84
C GLU A 146 -15.60 11.68 -19.52
N ARG A 147 -15.73 10.35 -19.59
CA ARG A 147 -15.66 9.46 -18.43
C ARG A 147 -14.89 8.17 -18.79
N PRO A 148 -13.56 8.26 -18.98
CA PRO A 148 -12.72 7.10 -19.27
C PRO A 148 -12.92 6.00 -18.22
N CYS A 149 -12.86 4.75 -18.66
CA CYS A 149 -12.99 3.58 -17.77
C CYS A 149 -14.27 3.58 -16.91
N HIS A 150 -15.32 4.24 -17.40
CA HIS A 150 -16.56 4.49 -16.67
C HIS A 150 -16.34 5.12 -15.28
N GLY A 151 -15.22 5.80 -15.06
CA GLY A 151 -14.87 6.40 -13.77
C GLY A 151 -14.46 5.41 -12.67
N ASN A 152 -14.27 4.13 -13.02
CA ASN A 152 -13.85 3.05 -12.11
C ASN A 152 -12.42 2.58 -12.41
N GLY A 153 -11.59 3.47 -12.93
CA GLY A 153 -10.21 3.19 -13.28
C GLY A 153 -9.53 4.32 -14.04
N VAL A 154 -8.26 4.09 -14.37
CA VAL A 154 -7.39 5.05 -15.04
C VAL A 154 -7.04 4.55 -16.44
N CYS A 155 -7.20 5.40 -17.44
CA CYS A 155 -6.81 5.11 -18.82
C CYS A 155 -5.29 5.24 -19.00
N ASP A 156 -4.63 4.21 -19.55
CA ASP A 156 -3.20 4.27 -19.86
C ASP A 156 -2.92 5.25 -21.00
N GLY A 157 -2.19 6.32 -20.67
CA GLY A 157 -1.84 7.37 -21.61
C GLY A 157 -2.81 8.54 -21.64
N ASP A 158 -3.74 8.63 -20.69
CA ASP A 158 -4.71 9.72 -20.59
C ASP A 158 -4.05 11.10 -20.67
N GLY A 159 -4.48 11.91 -21.65
CA GLY A 159 -3.97 13.24 -21.92
C GLY A 159 -2.59 13.27 -22.59
N THR A 160 -2.00 12.13 -22.93
CA THR A 160 -0.64 12.03 -23.49
C THR A 160 -0.66 11.48 -24.91
N ARG A 161 0.39 11.76 -25.68
CA ARG A 161 0.60 11.11 -27.00
C ARG A 161 1.15 9.69 -26.93
N GLY A 162 1.28 9.13 -25.73
CA GLY A 162 1.66 7.75 -25.50
C GLY A 162 0.52 6.91 -24.92
N GLY A 163 0.84 5.67 -24.53
CA GLY A 163 -0.11 4.74 -23.93
C GLY A 163 -0.93 3.93 -24.94
N ASN A 164 -1.66 2.95 -24.42
CA ASN A 164 -2.48 2.03 -25.22
C ASN A 164 -3.99 2.22 -25.02
N GLY A 165 -4.40 3.14 -24.15
CA GLY A 165 -5.80 3.49 -23.92
C GLY A 165 -6.61 2.49 -23.09
N ARG A 166 -5.98 1.41 -22.62
CA ARG A 166 -6.64 0.41 -21.79
C ARG A 166 -6.83 0.94 -20.37
N CYS A 167 -7.84 0.41 -19.71
CA CYS A 167 -8.15 0.76 -18.34
C CYS A 167 -7.35 -0.07 -17.34
N ASN A 168 -6.76 0.62 -16.37
CA ASN A 168 -6.30 0.04 -15.13
C ASN A 168 -7.39 0.28 -14.07
N CYS A 169 -8.16 -0.76 -13.74
CA CYS A 169 -9.33 -0.63 -12.88
C CYS A 169 -8.97 -0.35 -11.43
N ASP A 170 -9.83 0.41 -10.76
CA ASP A 170 -9.74 0.64 -9.32
C ASP A 170 -10.03 -0.66 -8.54
N HIS A 171 -9.55 -0.73 -7.30
CA HIS A 171 -9.78 -1.89 -6.45
C HIS A 171 -11.28 -2.16 -6.27
N GLY A 172 -11.71 -3.40 -6.45
CA GLY A 172 -13.12 -3.79 -6.50
C GLY A 172 -13.64 -4.03 -7.92
N TYR A 173 -12.98 -3.47 -8.95
CA TYR A 173 -13.41 -3.55 -10.35
C TYR A 173 -12.44 -4.36 -11.22
N LYS A 174 -12.97 -4.98 -12.26
CA LYS A 174 -12.24 -5.73 -13.29
C LYS A 174 -12.92 -5.61 -14.65
N GLY A 175 -12.30 -6.21 -15.66
CA GLY A 175 -12.78 -6.21 -17.04
C GLY A 175 -12.20 -5.07 -17.88
N GLU A 176 -12.49 -5.09 -19.17
CA GLU A 176 -11.96 -4.10 -20.13
C GLU A 176 -12.46 -2.68 -19.84
N PHE A 177 -13.71 -2.58 -19.39
CA PHE A 177 -14.41 -1.33 -19.16
C PHE A 177 -14.49 -0.91 -17.68
N CYS A 178 -13.90 -1.70 -16.77
CA CYS A 178 -14.04 -1.55 -15.31
C CYS A 178 -15.49 -1.50 -14.81
N LEU A 179 -16.36 -2.33 -15.43
CA LEU A 179 -17.77 -2.45 -15.05
C LEU A 179 -18.10 -3.75 -14.30
N ASP A 180 -17.17 -4.69 -14.28
CA ASP A 180 -17.36 -5.97 -13.62
C ASP A 180 -16.70 -5.94 -12.24
N CYS A 181 -17.28 -6.64 -11.27
CA CYS A 181 -16.71 -6.70 -9.93
C CYS A 181 -15.67 -7.80 -9.82
N MET A 182 -14.58 -7.53 -9.10
CA MET A 182 -13.60 -8.55 -8.77
C MET A 182 -14.16 -9.57 -7.78
N ASP A 183 -13.50 -10.72 -7.64
CA ASP A 183 -13.92 -11.74 -6.69
C ASP A 183 -13.88 -11.17 -5.26
N GLY A 184 -14.90 -11.48 -4.45
CA GLY A 184 -15.12 -10.84 -3.15
C GLY A 184 -15.91 -9.53 -3.22
N TYR A 185 -16.36 -9.10 -4.39
CA TYR A 185 -17.28 -7.98 -4.60
C TYR A 185 -18.46 -8.40 -5.47
N PHE A 186 -19.61 -7.78 -5.26
CA PHE A 186 -20.80 -7.95 -6.10
C PHE A 186 -21.31 -6.60 -6.61
N ASN A 187 -22.07 -6.62 -7.70
CA ASN A 187 -22.65 -5.42 -8.29
C ASN A 187 -23.96 -5.10 -7.57
N GLU A 188 -23.95 -4.09 -6.70
CA GLU A 188 -25.16 -3.62 -6.02
C GLU A 188 -26.06 -2.85 -6.99
N ILE A 189 -25.45 -2.04 -7.86
CA ILE A 189 -26.13 -1.30 -8.92
C ILE A 189 -25.33 -1.45 -10.21
N ARG A 190 -25.97 -1.95 -11.27
CA ARG A 190 -25.35 -2.08 -12.59
C ARG A 190 -26.26 -1.55 -13.70
N ASN A 191 -25.69 -0.70 -14.56
CA ASN A 191 -26.23 -0.35 -15.87
C ASN A 191 -25.10 -0.36 -16.92
N ASP A 192 -25.40 0.00 -18.16
CA ASP A 192 -24.44 -0.07 -19.27
C ASP A 192 -23.20 0.83 -19.11
N THR A 193 -23.27 1.86 -18.25
CA THR A 193 -22.23 2.88 -18.09
C THR A 193 -21.79 3.11 -16.64
N PHE A 194 -22.36 2.35 -15.70
CA PHE A 194 -22.14 2.54 -14.27
C PHE A 194 -22.27 1.18 -13.57
N SER A 195 -21.32 0.92 -12.69
CA SER A 195 -21.32 -0.21 -11.79
C SER A 195 -20.89 0.28 -10.41
N GLN A 196 -21.55 -0.22 -9.38
CA GLN A 196 -21.18 -0.02 -7.99
C GLN A 196 -20.84 -1.39 -7.40
N CYS A 197 -19.55 -1.65 -7.26
CA CYS A 197 -19.05 -2.87 -6.65
C CYS A 197 -18.94 -2.70 -5.14
N THR A 198 -19.68 -3.53 -4.42
CA THR A 198 -19.72 -3.56 -2.95
C THR A 198 -19.09 -4.86 -2.47
N GLU A 199 -18.34 -4.80 -1.37
CA GLU A 199 -17.63 -5.96 -0.82
C GLU A 199 -18.64 -6.99 -0.29
N CYS A 200 -18.36 -8.26 -0.56
CA CYS A 200 -19.13 -9.36 -0.01
C CYS A 200 -18.96 -9.49 1.51
N HIS A 201 -19.85 -10.23 2.16
CA HIS A 201 -19.63 -10.65 3.53
C HIS A 201 -18.29 -11.39 3.69
N THR A 202 -17.66 -11.30 4.87
CA THR A 202 -16.33 -11.87 5.12
C THR A 202 -16.25 -13.38 4.87
N SER A 203 -17.39 -14.09 4.99
CA SER A 203 -17.51 -15.52 4.75
C SER A 203 -17.63 -15.91 3.27
N CYS A 204 -17.95 -14.98 2.37
CA CYS A 204 -18.21 -15.27 0.96
C CYS A 204 -16.97 -15.08 0.07
N LYS A 205 -16.63 -16.09 -0.73
CA LYS A 205 -15.65 -15.96 -1.81
C LYS A 205 -16.23 -15.20 -3.01
N THR A 206 -17.47 -15.53 -3.37
CA THR A 206 -18.31 -14.82 -4.33
C THR A 206 -19.70 -14.68 -3.72
N CYS A 207 -20.42 -13.61 -4.08
CA CYS A 207 -21.72 -13.31 -3.50
C CYS A 207 -22.61 -12.56 -4.49
N SER A 208 -23.90 -12.55 -4.19
CA SER A 208 -24.91 -11.74 -4.88
C SER A 208 -25.52 -10.64 -4.01
N GLY A 209 -25.07 -10.55 -2.75
CA GLY A 209 -25.57 -9.62 -1.74
C GLY A 209 -24.60 -9.42 -0.58
N LEU A 210 -25.08 -8.75 0.48
CA LEU A 210 -24.25 -8.27 1.60
C LEU A 210 -24.13 -9.27 2.75
N THR A 211 -25.03 -10.26 2.81
CA THR A 211 -25.12 -11.16 3.95
C THR A 211 -24.33 -12.45 3.70
N ASN A 212 -24.13 -13.23 4.76
CA ASN A 212 -23.56 -14.58 4.66
C ASN A 212 -24.53 -15.59 4.04
N GLU A 213 -25.80 -15.24 3.85
CA GLU A 213 -26.81 -16.03 3.13
C GLU A 213 -26.72 -15.78 1.62
N ASP A 214 -26.20 -14.63 1.19
CA ASP A 214 -26.06 -14.26 -0.23
C ASP A 214 -24.78 -14.80 -0.88
N CYS A 215 -24.04 -15.67 -0.18
CA CYS A 215 -22.82 -16.24 -0.70
C CYS A 215 -23.13 -17.26 -1.80
N GLU A 216 -22.56 -17.08 -2.99
CA GLU A 216 -22.59 -18.13 -4.03
C GLU A 216 -21.55 -19.22 -3.76
N LYS A 217 -20.49 -18.87 -3.03
CA LYS A 217 -19.45 -19.80 -2.61
C LYS A 217 -18.80 -19.30 -1.32
N CYS A 218 -18.73 -20.15 -0.30
CA CYS A 218 -18.02 -19.84 0.93
C CYS A 218 -16.50 -19.73 0.71
N LYS A 219 -15.84 -18.87 1.49
CA LYS A 219 -14.37 -18.85 1.61
C LYS A 219 -13.89 -20.10 2.34
N THR A 220 -12.61 -20.42 2.19
CA THR A 220 -11.96 -21.47 3.00
C THR A 220 -12.04 -21.12 4.49
N GLY A 221 -12.29 -22.12 5.34
CA GLY A 221 -12.58 -21.92 6.78
C GLY A 221 -14.05 -21.62 7.06
N TRP A 222 -14.90 -21.54 6.03
CA TRP A 222 -16.34 -21.34 6.15
C TRP A 222 -17.07 -22.50 5.48
N GLY A 223 -18.14 -22.96 6.12
CA GLY A 223 -18.97 -24.08 5.72
C GLY A 223 -20.40 -23.62 5.50
N GLU A 224 -21.06 -24.19 4.51
CA GLU A 224 -22.45 -23.93 4.19
C GLU A 224 -23.35 -24.77 5.12
N ASP A 225 -24.37 -24.16 5.71
CA ASP A 225 -25.40 -24.87 6.48
C ASP A 225 -26.52 -25.41 5.56
N ASP A 226 -27.56 -26.01 6.17
CA ASP A 226 -28.69 -26.60 5.42
C ASP A 226 -29.50 -25.55 4.63
N GLU A 227 -29.39 -24.26 4.96
CA GLU A 227 -30.10 -23.16 4.31
C GLU A 227 -29.24 -22.42 3.28
N GLY A 228 -27.97 -22.80 3.11
CA GLY A 228 -27.05 -22.14 2.19
C GLY A 228 -26.21 -21.02 2.82
N THR A 229 -26.29 -20.86 4.14
CA THR A 229 -25.59 -19.79 4.86
C THR A 229 -24.14 -20.19 5.12
N CYS A 230 -23.20 -19.32 4.75
CA CYS A 230 -21.78 -19.55 5.06
C CYS A 230 -21.47 -19.18 6.52
N LEU A 231 -21.29 -20.21 7.35
CA LEU A 231 -20.92 -20.12 8.76
C LEU A 231 -19.47 -20.50 8.98
N ASP A 232 -18.89 -19.97 10.05
CA ASP A 232 -17.51 -20.26 10.42
C ASP A 232 -17.36 -21.74 10.80
N VAL A 233 -16.35 -22.42 10.24
CA VAL A 233 -16.07 -23.82 10.59
C VAL A 233 -15.22 -23.81 11.83
N ASN A 234 -15.71 -24.40 12.93
CA ASN A 234 -14.91 -24.53 14.13
C ASN A 234 -13.90 -25.68 13.98
N GLU A 235 -12.68 -25.37 13.52
CA GLU A 235 -11.66 -26.40 13.29
C GLU A 235 -11.11 -27.00 14.60
N CYS A 236 -11.39 -26.38 15.75
CA CYS A 236 -11.02 -26.94 17.06
C CYS A 236 -11.85 -28.17 17.45
N LEU A 237 -12.96 -28.44 16.75
CA LEU A 237 -13.77 -29.65 16.92
C LEU A 237 -13.34 -30.79 15.98
N ASN A 238 -12.24 -30.61 15.23
CA ASN A 238 -11.76 -31.62 14.30
C ASN A 238 -11.21 -32.86 15.01
N ASP A 239 -11.44 -34.05 14.43
CA ASP A 239 -10.91 -35.32 14.89
C ASP A 239 -10.08 -35.97 13.77
N PRO A 240 -8.74 -36.13 13.92
CA PRO A 240 -7.94 -35.85 15.11
C PRO A 240 -7.71 -34.35 15.38
N PRO A 241 -7.35 -33.96 16.63
CA PRO A 241 -7.02 -32.58 16.99
C PRO A 241 -5.89 -32.00 16.12
N LEU A 242 -6.03 -30.74 15.70
CA LEU A 242 -5.07 -30.06 14.82
C LEU A 242 -3.86 -29.45 15.54
N CYS A 243 -4.03 -29.12 16.82
CA CYS A 243 -2.97 -28.54 17.67
C CYS A 243 -2.16 -29.64 18.37
N LYS A 244 -0.95 -29.29 18.80
CA LYS A 244 -0.07 -30.19 19.57
C LYS A 244 -0.56 -30.34 21.01
N GLU A 245 -0.09 -31.39 21.70
CA GLU A 245 -0.45 -31.70 23.10
C GLU A 245 -0.13 -30.57 24.10
N ASP A 246 0.88 -29.73 23.83
CA ASP A 246 1.28 -28.58 24.66
C ASP A 246 0.57 -27.27 24.25
N GLN A 247 -0.48 -27.38 23.43
CA GLN A 247 -1.22 -26.26 22.87
C GLN A 247 -2.72 -26.50 22.98
N TYR A 248 -3.47 -25.42 23.20
CA TYR A 248 -4.92 -25.41 23.06
C TYR A 248 -5.32 -24.72 21.75
N CYS A 249 -6.46 -25.14 21.21
CA CYS A 249 -7.01 -24.58 19.98
C CYS A 249 -7.95 -23.40 20.30
N LEU A 250 -7.80 -22.30 19.58
CA LEU A 250 -8.70 -21.16 19.61
C LEU A 250 -9.31 -20.96 18.23
N ASN A 251 -10.62 -21.14 18.12
CA ASN A 251 -11.36 -20.91 16.88
C ASN A 251 -11.42 -19.40 16.56
N THR A 252 -11.25 -19.03 15.31
CA THR A 252 -11.25 -17.64 14.83
C THR A 252 -12.05 -17.53 13.53
N ALA A 253 -12.58 -16.36 13.19
CA ALA A 253 -13.36 -16.25 11.96
C ALA A 253 -12.53 -16.60 10.70
N GLY A 254 -12.91 -17.69 10.04
CA GLY A 254 -12.30 -18.27 8.84
C GLY A 254 -11.03 -19.10 9.09
N SER A 255 -10.66 -19.38 10.35
CA SER A 255 -9.48 -20.18 10.68
C SER A 255 -9.40 -20.56 12.17
N PHE A 256 -8.28 -21.14 12.58
CA PHE A 256 -7.99 -21.38 14.00
C PHE A 256 -6.55 -20.98 14.33
N SER A 257 -6.28 -20.81 15.63
CA SER A 257 -4.93 -20.60 16.13
C SER A 257 -4.61 -21.54 17.28
N CYS A 258 -3.45 -22.18 17.23
CA CYS A 258 -2.93 -22.96 18.36
C CYS A 258 -2.14 -22.03 19.27
N LYS A 259 -2.48 -22.03 20.56
CA LYS A 259 -1.83 -21.22 21.59
C LYS A 259 -1.19 -22.15 22.62
N GLY A 260 0.00 -21.81 23.09
CA GLY A 260 0.69 -22.62 24.08
C GLY A 260 -0.03 -22.62 25.42
N CYS A 261 0.03 -23.76 26.11
CA CYS A 261 -0.45 -23.87 27.49
C CYS A 261 0.39 -23.02 28.46
N ASP A 262 -0.16 -22.79 29.66
CA ASP A 262 0.65 -22.25 30.75
C ASP A 262 1.80 -23.21 31.07
N LYS A 263 2.95 -22.67 31.50
CA LYS A 263 4.16 -23.45 31.82
C LYS A 263 3.93 -24.43 32.98
N VAL A 264 2.93 -24.14 33.81
CA VAL A 264 2.54 -25.02 34.93
C VAL A 264 1.69 -26.22 34.48
N CYS A 265 1.29 -26.28 33.21
CA CYS A 265 0.44 -27.35 32.66
C CYS A 265 1.24 -28.37 31.85
N SER A 266 0.86 -29.65 31.95
CA SER A 266 1.13 -30.69 30.96
C SER A 266 -0.16 -30.96 30.17
N GLY A 267 -0.40 -30.13 29.16
CA GLY A 267 -1.66 -30.08 28.39
C GLY A 267 -2.72 -29.17 29.02
N CYS A 268 -3.54 -28.54 28.18
CA CYS A 268 -4.56 -27.58 28.61
C CYS A 268 -5.71 -27.50 27.59
N THR A 269 -6.87 -27.02 28.04
CA THR A 269 -8.03 -26.79 27.18
C THR A 269 -8.19 -25.32 26.76
N GLU A 270 -7.70 -24.40 27.58
CA GLU A 270 -7.77 -22.95 27.39
C GLU A 270 -6.55 -22.25 28.02
N ALA A 271 -6.51 -20.92 27.96
CA ALA A 271 -5.48 -20.11 28.60
C ALA A 271 -5.61 -20.13 30.13
N GLY A 272 -4.47 -20.26 30.82
CA GLY A 272 -4.36 -20.05 32.27
C GLY A 272 -4.00 -21.31 33.05
N PRO A 273 -3.51 -21.16 34.29
CA PRO A 273 -3.09 -22.26 35.16
C PRO A 273 -4.28 -23.06 35.74
N ASP A 274 -5.51 -22.56 35.60
CA ASP A 274 -6.77 -23.21 36.01
C ASP A 274 -7.43 -24.04 34.90
N LYS A 275 -6.83 -24.03 33.70
CA LYS A 275 -7.29 -24.75 32.51
C LYS A 275 -6.34 -25.88 32.11
N CYS A 276 -5.46 -26.26 33.00
CA CYS A 276 -4.57 -27.40 32.81
C CYS A 276 -5.38 -28.70 32.79
N GLN A 277 -5.09 -29.57 31.82
CA GLN A 277 -5.59 -30.94 31.84
C GLN A 277 -4.85 -31.77 32.90
N SER A 278 -3.56 -31.48 33.09
CA SER A 278 -2.76 -32.01 34.19
C SER A 278 -1.64 -31.02 34.55
N CYS A 279 -1.15 -31.06 35.79
CA CYS A 279 -0.06 -30.19 36.21
C CYS A 279 1.28 -30.71 35.71
N ALA A 280 2.16 -29.79 35.32
CA ALA A 280 3.54 -30.10 34.96
C ALA A 280 4.33 -30.63 36.16
N PRO A 281 5.43 -31.36 35.93
CA PRO A 281 6.33 -31.78 37.01
C PRO A 281 6.76 -30.58 37.88
N GLY A 282 6.73 -30.75 39.20
CA GLY A 282 6.98 -29.67 40.17
C GLY A 282 5.75 -28.80 40.50
N TYR A 283 4.59 -29.10 39.91
CA TYR A 283 3.33 -28.42 40.20
C TYR A 283 2.26 -29.42 40.65
N GLN A 284 1.33 -28.97 41.50
CA GLN A 284 0.21 -29.76 42.02
C GLN A 284 -1.12 -29.03 41.83
N ASP A 285 -2.18 -29.80 41.64
CA ASP A 285 -3.53 -29.25 41.55
C ASP A 285 -4.00 -28.80 42.95
N THR A 286 -4.31 -27.53 43.08
CA THR A 286 -4.88 -26.92 44.28
C THR A 286 -6.15 -26.20 43.89
N GLU A 287 -7.29 -26.81 44.23
CA GLU A 287 -8.63 -26.30 43.91
C GLU A 287 -8.88 -26.05 42.41
N GLY A 288 -8.33 -26.90 41.53
CA GLY A 288 -8.47 -26.80 40.08
C GLY A 288 -7.47 -25.86 39.42
N THR A 289 -6.48 -25.35 40.16
CA THR A 289 -5.38 -24.54 39.64
C THR A 289 -4.04 -25.20 39.93
N CYS A 290 -3.21 -25.35 38.92
CA CYS A 290 -1.86 -25.88 39.12
C CYS A 290 -0.98 -24.83 39.80
N THR A 291 -0.50 -25.16 41.00
CA THR A 291 0.37 -24.31 41.81
C THR A 291 1.70 -24.99 42.06
N ASP A 292 2.71 -24.17 42.28
CA ASP A 292 4.07 -24.64 42.55
C ASP A 292 4.12 -25.48 43.82
N VAL A 293 4.76 -26.65 43.75
CA VAL A 293 5.01 -27.47 44.93
C VAL A 293 6.21 -26.90 45.64
N ASN A 294 6.05 -26.40 46.87
CA ASN A 294 7.19 -25.98 47.66
C ASN A 294 7.88 -27.20 48.28
N GLU A 295 8.91 -27.74 47.61
CA GLU A 295 9.59 -28.93 48.11
C GLU A 295 10.38 -28.68 49.40
N CYS A 296 10.75 -27.43 49.69
CA CYS A 296 11.44 -27.05 50.93
C CYS A 296 10.53 -27.09 52.18
N GLU A 297 9.21 -27.07 51.99
CA GLU A 297 8.21 -27.15 53.06
C GLU A 297 7.63 -28.56 53.24
N GLN A 298 8.09 -29.53 52.45
CA GLN A 298 7.66 -30.93 52.59
C GLN A 298 8.27 -31.59 53.84
N THR A 299 7.62 -32.64 54.32
CA THR A 299 8.03 -33.34 55.55
C THR A 299 9.38 -34.03 55.45
N ASP A 300 9.78 -34.43 54.24
CA ASP A 300 11.06 -35.07 53.97
C ASP A 300 12.08 -34.02 53.52
N ALA A 301 13.23 -33.97 54.19
CA ALA A 301 14.29 -33.05 53.85
C ALA A 301 14.87 -33.37 52.47
N VAL A 302 14.67 -32.47 51.52
CA VAL A 302 15.04 -32.68 50.12
C VAL A 302 16.53 -32.42 49.88
N CYS A 303 17.12 -31.46 50.61
CA CYS A 303 18.56 -31.24 50.66
C CYS A 303 19.17 -32.08 51.80
N THR A 304 19.98 -33.08 51.45
CA THR A 304 20.51 -34.07 52.40
C THR A 304 21.98 -33.87 52.78
N ALA A 305 22.72 -33.03 52.05
CA ALA A 305 24.12 -32.76 52.34
C ALA A 305 24.30 -31.73 53.48
N GLU A 306 25.41 -31.85 54.22
CA GLU A 306 25.69 -30.99 55.37
C GLU A 306 25.88 -29.51 54.95
N ASN A 307 25.37 -28.60 55.79
CA ASN A 307 25.46 -27.14 55.60
C ASN A 307 24.81 -26.64 54.30
N GLN A 308 23.80 -27.35 53.78
CA GLN A 308 22.94 -26.87 52.69
C GLN A 308 21.64 -26.28 53.22
N GLU A 309 21.10 -25.32 52.47
CA GLU A 309 19.80 -24.71 52.66
C GLU A 309 18.99 -24.87 51.37
N CYS A 310 17.70 -25.18 51.51
CA CYS A 310 16.78 -25.37 50.40
C CYS A 310 16.19 -24.03 49.96
N VAL A 311 16.19 -23.76 48.66
CA VAL A 311 15.54 -22.61 48.04
C VAL A 311 14.53 -23.11 47.01
N ASN A 312 13.26 -22.82 47.26
CA ASN A 312 12.16 -23.17 46.35
C ASN A 312 12.18 -22.28 45.09
N ASN A 313 12.05 -22.90 43.92
CA ASN A 313 11.91 -22.22 42.64
C ASN A 313 10.62 -22.68 41.95
N LYS A 314 10.12 -21.93 40.97
CA LYS A 314 8.90 -22.36 40.26
C LYS A 314 9.17 -23.62 39.44
N GLY A 315 8.53 -24.73 39.81
CA GLY A 315 8.59 -26.05 39.20
C GLY A 315 9.80 -26.89 39.64
N SER A 316 10.59 -26.44 40.63
CA SER A 316 11.77 -27.16 41.12
C SER A 316 12.35 -26.51 42.39
N TYR A 317 13.37 -27.09 42.98
CA TYR A 317 14.12 -26.50 44.10
C TYR A 317 15.62 -26.52 43.81
N VAL A 318 16.37 -25.69 44.54
CA VAL A 318 17.84 -25.74 44.52
C VAL A 318 18.38 -25.80 45.95
N CYS A 319 19.38 -26.64 46.17
CA CYS A 319 20.11 -26.70 47.43
C CYS A 319 21.36 -25.83 47.29
N ILE A 320 21.49 -24.79 48.12
CA ILE A 320 22.64 -23.89 48.16
C ILE A 320 23.38 -24.02 49.48
N CYS A 321 24.64 -23.62 49.54
CA CYS A 321 25.36 -23.58 50.81
C CYS A 321 24.76 -22.54 51.76
N ALA A 322 24.57 -22.94 53.02
CA ALA A 322 24.03 -22.09 54.07
C ALA A 322 24.91 -20.84 54.30
N SER A 323 24.35 -19.81 54.92
CA SER A 323 25.08 -18.58 55.21
C SER A 323 26.42 -18.85 55.93
N ARG A 324 27.51 -18.26 55.41
CA ARG A 324 28.93 -18.47 55.82
C ARG A 324 29.58 -19.75 55.29
N TYR A 325 28.98 -20.42 54.33
CA TYR A 325 29.58 -21.54 53.61
C TYR A 325 29.65 -21.23 52.11
N GLU A 326 30.67 -21.73 51.43
CA GLU A 326 30.85 -21.66 49.98
C GLU A 326 30.96 -23.06 49.37
N GLU A 327 30.52 -23.22 48.12
CA GLU A 327 30.61 -24.49 47.42
C GLU A 327 32.04 -24.71 46.89
N LEU A 328 32.67 -25.80 47.34
CA LEU A 328 33.98 -26.24 46.87
C LEU A 328 33.91 -27.74 46.53
N GLU A 329 34.13 -28.08 45.25
CA GLU A 329 34.05 -29.46 44.74
C GLU A 329 32.73 -30.20 45.09
N GLY A 330 31.60 -29.49 45.09
CA GLY A 330 30.27 -30.04 45.41
C GLY A 330 29.99 -30.21 46.91
N VAL A 331 30.84 -29.64 47.78
CA VAL A 331 30.69 -29.67 49.24
C VAL A 331 30.68 -28.25 49.80
N CYS A 332 29.84 -27.99 50.80
CA CYS A 332 29.76 -26.70 51.46
C CYS A 332 30.83 -26.55 52.55
N VAL A 333 31.82 -25.68 52.32
CA VAL A 333 32.94 -25.40 53.25
C VAL A 333 32.78 -24.03 53.89
N LYS A 334 33.16 -23.89 55.17
CA LYS A 334 33.01 -22.63 55.91
C LYS A 334 33.94 -21.55 55.34
N ILE A 335 33.40 -20.37 55.07
CA ILE A 335 34.15 -19.20 54.59
C ILE A 335 35.11 -18.73 55.72
N PRO A 336 36.41 -18.50 55.42
CA PRO A 336 37.35 -17.97 56.41
C PRO A 336 36.90 -16.60 56.92
N GLU A 337 36.84 -16.41 58.24
CA GLU A 337 36.58 -15.08 58.82
C GLU A 337 37.77 -14.17 58.52
N SER A 338 37.57 -13.08 57.77
CA SER A 338 38.60 -12.05 57.58
C SER A 338 38.82 -11.31 58.90
N GLY A 339 39.89 -11.69 59.61
CA GLY A 339 40.36 -11.08 60.84
C GLY A 339 40.96 -9.69 60.65
#